data_AF-A0A948FQ55-F1
#
_entry.id   AF-A0A948FQ55-F1
#
_cell.length_a   1.000
_cell.length_b   1.000
_cell.length_c   1.000
_cell.angle_alpha   90.00
_cell.angle_beta   90.00
_cell.angle_gamma   90.00
#
_symmetry.space_group_name_H-M   'P 1'
#
loop_
_entity.id
_entity.type
_entity.pdbx_description
1 polymer ?
#
loop_
_entity_poly.entity_id
_entity_poly.type
_entity_poly.pdbx_seq_one_letter_code
_entity_poly.pdbx_strand_id
1 'polypeptide(L)'
;MEKNNKQISIFEGRKIRRFWDEKQEKWYFSVVDIIAILTNQPEHKKVQSYWTTLKNRLKEEGSEVVTKCDQLKWWKEMTRWHENIVGLDASILMSPKIWQASGHLSTGFADLLVECKKCLRRKGYRVDG
;
A
#
# COMPACT_ATOMS: atom_id res chain seq x y z
N MET A 1 9.50 -24.91 26.72
CA MET A 1 8.58 -24.14 27.58
C MET A 1 7.84 -23.14 26.72
N GLU A 2 6.52 -23.11 26.90
CA GLU A 2 5.52 -22.55 25.99
C GLU A 2 5.50 -21.03 25.94
N LYS A 3 5.06 -20.50 24.79
CA LYS A 3 3.98 -19.48 24.71
C LYS A 3 3.48 -19.41 23.26
N ASN A 4 2.63 -20.36 22.90
CA ASN A 4 1.91 -20.39 21.63
C ASN A 4 0.74 -19.39 21.71
N ASN A 5 1.04 -18.09 21.78
CA ASN A 5 0.02 -17.05 21.81
C ASN A 5 -0.47 -16.76 20.39
N LYS A 6 -1.11 -17.75 19.76
CA LYS A 6 -1.78 -17.61 18.45
C LYS A 6 -3.09 -16.84 18.62
N GLN A 7 -3.00 -15.57 18.99
CA GLN A 7 -4.12 -14.65 18.76
C GLN A 7 -4.30 -14.56 17.24
N ILE A 8 -5.41 -15.10 16.76
CA ILE A 8 -5.76 -15.15 15.34
C ILE A 8 -6.08 -13.72 14.90
N SER A 9 -5.19 -13.09 14.14
CA SER A 9 -5.52 -11.87 13.41
C SER A 9 -6.35 -12.26 12.17
N ILE A 10 -7.62 -11.90 12.18
CA ILE A 10 -8.56 -12.07 11.07
C ILE A 10 -8.54 -10.78 10.25
N PHE A 11 -8.33 -10.89 8.94
CA PHE A 11 -8.49 -9.78 8.00
C PHE A 11 -9.43 -10.24 6.89
N GLU A 12 -10.54 -9.52 6.69
CA GLU A 12 -11.60 -9.89 5.72
C GLU A 12 -12.09 -11.35 5.83
N GLY A 13 -12.16 -11.89 7.05
CA GLY A 13 -12.57 -13.28 7.30
C GLY A 13 -11.50 -14.34 7.01
N ARG A 14 -10.31 -13.95 6.52
CA ARG A 14 -9.16 -14.84 6.27
C ARG A 14 -8.12 -14.72 7.39
N LYS A 15 -7.53 -15.85 7.78
CA LYS A 15 -6.53 -15.92 8.86
C LYS A 15 -5.14 -15.55 8.32
N ILE A 16 -4.45 -14.63 9.01
CA ILE A 16 -3.06 -14.26 8.70
C ILE A 16 -2.13 -14.81 9.79
N ARG A 17 -1.04 -15.48 9.40
CA ARG A 17 0.04 -15.84 10.33
C ARG A 17 0.85 -14.60 10.71
N ARG A 18 1.03 -14.39 12.02
CA ARG A 18 1.83 -13.32 12.60
C ARG A 18 2.80 -13.85 13.65
N PHE A 19 3.91 -13.15 13.84
CA PHE A 19 4.92 -13.42 14.86
C PHE A 19 5.35 -12.10 15.51
N TRP A 20 5.39 -12.07 16.84
CA TRP A 20 5.94 -10.95 17.60
C TRP A 20 7.39 -11.23 17.92
N ASP A 21 8.29 -10.32 17.56
CA ASP A 21 9.69 -10.35 18.00
C ASP A 21 9.86 -9.40 19.19
N GLU A 22 10.04 -9.96 20.39
CA GLU A 22 10.25 -9.20 21.62
C GLU A 22 11.56 -8.40 21.61
N LYS A 23 12.60 -8.86 20.89
CA LYS A 23 13.90 -8.18 20.88
C LYS A 23 13.90 -6.92 20.04
N GLN A 24 13.13 -6.91 18.96
CA GLN A 24 13.03 -5.78 18.05
C GLN A 24 11.76 -4.96 18.25
N GLU A 25 10.88 -5.39 19.16
CA GLU A 25 9.54 -4.83 19.39
C GLU A 25 8.75 -4.67 18.08
N LYS A 26 8.81 -5.68 17.21
CA LYS A 26 8.21 -5.65 15.86
C LYS A 26 7.28 -6.82 15.60
N TRP A 27 6.21 -6.52 14.86
CA TRP A 27 5.31 -7.51 14.29
C TRP A 27 5.80 -7.97 12.91
N TYR A 28 5.88 -9.28 12.72
CA TYR A 28 6.13 -9.93 11.44
C TYR A 28 4.86 -10.61 10.95
N PHE A 29 4.57 -10.50 9.65
CA PHE A 29 3.41 -11.10 9.02
C PHE A 29 3.83 -12.00 7.85
N SER A 30 3.04 -13.04 7.59
CA SER A 30 3.23 -13.90 6.42
C SER A 30 2.86 -13.15 5.14
N VAL A 31 3.87 -12.86 4.32
CA VAL A 31 3.69 -12.23 3.00
C VAL A 31 2.80 -13.08 2.09
N VAL A 32 2.91 -14.41 2.17
CA VAL A 32 2.09 -15.33 1.36
C VAL A 32 0.62 -15.23 1.75
N ASP A 33 0.29 -15.11 3.04
CA ASP A 33 -1.10 -15.00 3.47
C ASP A 33 -1.70 -13.65 3.05
N ILE A 34 -0.91 -12.57 3.13
CA ILE A 34 -1.32 -11.24 2.68
C ILE A 34 -1.60 -11.24 1.17
N ILE A 35 -0.69 -11.79 0.35
CA ILE A 35 -0.90 -11.86 -1.09
C ILE A 35 -2.13 -12.71 -1.42
N ALA A 36 -2.36 -13.81 -0.71
CA ALA A 36 -3.54 -14.66 -0.92
C ALA A 36 -4.85 -13.90 -0.67
N ILE A 37 -4.88 -13.02 0.33
CA ILE A 37 -6.03 -12.16 0.63
C ILE A 37 -6.19 -11.10 -0.47
N LEU A 38 -5.14 -10.34 -0.75
CA LEU A 38 -5.18 -9.23 -1.73
C LEU A 38 -5.51 -9.69 -3.15
N THR A 39 -5.06 -10.89 -3.54
CA THR A 39 -5.34 -11.46 -4.86
C THR A 39 -6.63 -12.30 -4.89
N ASN A 40 -7.33 -12.40 -3.75
CA ASN A 40 -8.48 -13.28 -3.53
C ASN A 40 -8.24 -14.74 -3.93
N GLN A 41 -6.98 -15.19 -3.99
CA GLN A 41 -6.58 -16.54 -4.39
C GLN A 41 -6.64 -17.49 -3.18
N PRO A 42 -7.47 -18.55 -3.20
CA PRO A 42 -7.51 -19.52 -2.10
C PRO A 42 -6.34 -20.51 -2.14
N GLU A 43 -5.70 -20.68 -3.31
CA GLU A 43 -4.71 -21.72 -3.54
C GLU A 43 -3.28 -21.25 -3.20
N HIS A 44 -2.75 -21.77 -2.09
CA HIS A 44 -1.45 -21.38 -1.55
C HIS A 44 -0.27 -21.57 -2.52
N LYS A 45 -0.31 -22.61 -3.38
CA LYS A 45 0.75 -22.89 -4.37
C LYS A 45 0.85 -21.79 -5.44
N LYS A 46 -0.28 -21.29 -5.93
CA LYS A 46 -0.32 -20.20 -6.92
C LYS A 46 0.23 -18.90 -6.33
N VAL A 47 -0.10 -18.63 -5.07
CA VAL A 47 0.39 -17.46 -4.35
C VAL A 47 1.90 -17.51 -4.12
N GLN A 48 2.45 -18.68 -3.78
CA GLN A 48 3.90 -18.87 -3.65
C GLN A 48 4.63 -18.68 -4.98
N SER A 49 4.10 -19.23 -6.07
CA SER A 49 4.65 -19.02 -7.41
C SER A 49 4.65 -17.54 -7.78
N TYR A 50 3.51 -16.87 -7.60
CA TYR A 50 3.37 -15.43 -7.83
C TYR A 50 4.37 -14.60 -7.00
N TRP A 51 4.53 -14.89 -5.71
CA TRP A 51 5.51 -14.22 -4.85
C TRP A 51 6.95 -14.45 -5.33
N THR A 52 7.27 -15.66 -5.79
CA THR A 52 8.61 -15.98 -6.32
C THR A 52 8.89 -15.17 -7.58
N THR A 53 7.94 -15.13 -8.53
CA THR A 53 8.04 -14.32 -9.74
C THR A 53 8.17 -12.84 -9.41
N LEU A 54 7.32 -12.31 -8.53
CA LEU A 54 7.35 -10.90 -8.12
C LEU A 54 8.68 -10.53 -7.45
N LYS A 55 9.17 -11.36 -6.53
CA LYS A 55 10.44 -11.16 -5.85
C LYS A 55 11.63 -11.15 -6.82
N ASN A 56 11.59 -11.99 -7.86
CA ASN A 56 12.65 -12.02 -8.87
C ASN A 56 12.60 -10.76 -9.76
N ARG A 57 11.41 -10.36 -10.22
CA ARG A 57 11.23 -9.12 -10.99
C ARG A 57 11.72 -7.89 -10.22
N LEU A 58 11.35 -7.77 -8.95
CA LEU A 58 11.80 -6.66 -8.10
C LEU A 58 13.33 -6.63 -7.94
N LYS A 59 13.99 -7.79 -7.92
CA LYS A 59 15.45 -7.85 -7.90
C LYS A 59 16.07 -7.46 -9.25
N GLU A 60 15.49 -7.91 -10.35
CA GLU A 60 15.94 -7.61 -11.72
C GLU A 60 15.77 -6.12 -12.06
N GLU A 61 14.66 -5.53 -11.64
CA GLU A 61 14.36 -4.10 -11.77
C GLU A 61 15.27 -3.22 -10.88
N GLY A 62 16.08 -3.83 -10.01
CA GLY A 62 16.91 -3.10 -9.05
C GLY A 62 16.07 -2.34 -8.02
N SER A 63 14.86 -2.82 -7.71
CA SER A 63 13.97 -2.21 -6.72
C SER A 63 14.64 -2.23 -5.34
N GLU A 64 15.28 -1.12 -4.99
CA GLU A 64 15.68 -0.84 -3.62
C GLU A 64 14.39 -0.55 -2.84
N VAL A 65 14.11 -1.32 -1.78
CA VAL A 65 12.90 -1.14 -0.97
C VAL A 65 12.74 0.34 -0.60
N VAL A 66 11.54 0.90 -0.80
CA VAL A 66 11.12 2.31 -0.56
C VAL A 66 11.77 2.92 0.69
N THR A 67 11.97 2.11 1.74
CA THR A 67 12.60 2.50 3.01
C THR A 67 14.04 3.00 2.93
N LYS A 68 14.86 2.58 1.95
CA LYS A 68 16.25 3.05 1.84
C LYS A 68 16.44 4.18 0.84
N CYS A 69 15.62 4.29 -0.19
CA CYS A 69 15.98 5.08 -1.37
C CYS A 69 15.15 6.33 -1.60
N ASP A 70 13.85 6.31 -1.28
CA ASP A 70 13.00 7.48 -1.50
C ASP A 70 13.26 8.57 -0.45
N GLN A 71 13.36 8.17 0.82
CA GLN A 71 13.65 9.10 1.92
C GLN A 71 15.08 9.66 1.91
N LEU A 72 16.04 8.99 1.26
CA LEU A 72 17.45 9.43 1.30
C LEU A 72 17.94 10.12 0.03
N LYS A 73 17.43 9.75 -1.16
CA LYS A 73 17.88 10.37 -2.41
C LYS A 73 17.04 11.60 -2.73
N TRP A 74 15.72 11.47 -2.85
CA TRP A 74 14.85 12.58 -3.23
C TRP A 74 14.78 13.66 -2.15
N TRP A 75 14.56 13.28 -0.89
CA TRP A 75 14.46 14.26 0.20
C TRP A 75 15.76 15.05 0.37
N LYS A 76 16.91 14.37 0.30
CA LYS A 76 18.23 15.03 0.36
C LYS A 76 18.44 15.95 -0.83
N GLU A 77 18.07 15.51 -2.04
CA GLU A 77 18.16 16.32 -3.24
C GLU A 77 17.35 17.61 -3.08
N MET A 78 16.07 17.48 -2.74
CA MET A 78 15.13 18.59 -2.67
C MET A 78 15.41 19.54 -1.50
N THR A 79 15.71 19.03 -0.30
CA THR A 79 15.81 19.90 0.90
C THR A 79 17.22 20.39 1.21
N ARG A 80 18.28 19.75 0.69
CA ARG A 80 19.67 20.19 0.97
C ARG A 80 20.31 20.98 -0.16
N TRP A 81 19.91 20.75 -1.41
CA TRP A 81 20.51 21.44 -2.56
C TRP A 81 19.69 22.63 -3.05
N HIS A 82 18.43 22.76 -2.60
CA HIS A 82 17.60 23.91 -2.87
C HIS A 82 17.33 24.68 -1.57
N GLU A 83 17.85 25.90 -1.47
CA GLU A 83 17.69 26.76 -0.28
C GLU A 83 16.23 27.17 -0.05
N ASN A 84 15.39 27.08 -1.08
CA ASN A 84 13.99 27.51 -1.07
C ASN A 84 12.98 26.37 -0.85
N ILE A 85 13.44 25.16 -0.48
CA ILE A 85 12.57 24.01 -0.22
C ILE A 85 12.72 23.57 1.23
N VAL A 86 11.61 23.54 1.96
CA VAL A 86 11.55 23.07 3.35
C VAL A 86 10.76 21.78 3.45
N GLY A 87 11.25 20.84 4.27
CA GLY A 87 10.53 19.62 4.58
C GLY A 87 9.39 19.87 5.56
N LEU A 88 8.21 19.34 5.25
CA LEU A 88 7.03 19.42 6.11
C LEU A 88 6.42 18.02 6.28
N ASP A 89 5.95 17.72 7.48
CA ASP A 89 5.18 16.50 7.77
C ASP A 89 3.77 16.91 8.23
N ALA A 90 2.74 16.40 7.57
CA ALA A 90 1.36 16.82 7.75
C ALA A 90 0.46 15.63 8.10
N SER A 91 -0.58 15.89 8.90
CA SER A 91 -1.57 14.87 9.24
C SER A 91 -2.39 14.44 8.02
N ILE A 92 -2.63 13.13 7.89
CA ILE A 92 -3.42 12.55 6.79
C ILE A 92 -4.90 12.96 6.88
N LEU A 93 -5.44 13.05 8.09
CA LEU A 93 -6.82 13.51 8.32
C LEU A 93 -6.84 15.03 8.51
N MET A 94 -7.56 15.73 7.65
CA MET A 94 -7.72 17.18 7.71
C MET A 94 -9.19 17.62 7.72
N SER A 95 -9.46 18.83 8.23
CA SER A 95 -10.81 19.39 8.33
C SER A 95 -11.50 19.50 6.96
N PRO A 96 -12.82 19.20 6.85
CA PRO A 96 -13.58 19.38 5.60
C PRO A 96 -13.49 20.78 4.98
N LYS A 97 -13.32 21.82 5.80
CA LYS A 97 -13.15 23.20 5.31
C LYS A 97 -11.88 23.37 4.46
N ILE A 98 -10.82 22.62 4.76
CA ILE A 98 -9.56 22.63 3.99
C ILE A 98 -9.78 21.99 2.61
N TRP A 99 -10.52 20.88 2.55
CA TRP A 99 -10.90 20.24 1.29
C TRP A 99 -11.81 21.12 0.43
N GLN A 100 -12.70 21.88 1.06
CA GLN A 100 -13.56 22.84 0.36
C GLN A 100 -12.73 24.00 -0.21
N ALA A 101 -11.87 24.61 0.61
CA ALA A 101 -11.04 25.74 0.19
C ALA A 101 -10.03 25.37 -0.91
N SER A 102 -9.52 24.13 -0.90
CA SER A 102 -8.61 23.62 -1.93
C SER A 102 -9.31 23.15 -3.22
N GLY A 103 -10.65 23.20 -3.28
CA GLY A 103 -11.41 22.83 -4.47
C GLY A 103 -11.59 21.33 -4.71
N HIS A 104 -11.14 20.48 -3.77
CA HIS A 104 -11.29 19.02 -3.88
C HIS A 104 -12.77 18.58 -3.84
N LEU A 105 -13.66 19.37 -3.24
CA LEU A 105 -15.09 19.07 -3.18
C LEU A 105 -15.88 19.57 -4.39
N SER A 106 -15.35 20.50 -5.19
CA SER A 106 -16.20 21.33 -6.06
C SER A 106 -16.39 20.86 -7.49
N THR A 107 -15.55 19.98 -8.05
CA THR A 107 -15.81 19.24 -9.34
C THR A 107 -14.56 18.58 -9.95
N GLY A 108 -13.34 18.91 -9.51
CA GLY A 108 -12.10 18.56 -10.25
C GLY A 108 -11.32 17.32 -9.76
N PHE A 109 -11.59 16.81 -8.55
CA PHE A 109 -10.84 15.69 -7.98
C PHE A 109 -11.58 14.34 -8.08
N ALA A 110 -12.79 14.34 -8.65
CA ALA A 110 -13.57 13.12 -8.83
C ALA A 110 -13.44 12.61 -10.26
N ASP A 111 -12.97 11.37 -10.42
CA ASP A 111 -12.96 10.70 -11.71
C ASP A 111 -14.40 10.35 -12.15
N LEU A 112 -14.73 10.62 -13.41
CA LEU A 112 -16.00 10.20 -14.01
C LEU A 112 -16.03 8.67 -14.15
N LEU A 113 -16.93 8.02 -13.44
CA LEU A 113 -17.09 6.57 -13.52
C LEU A 113 -18.18 6.19 -14.52
N VAL A 114 -17.82 5.44 -15.56
CA VAL A 114 -18.77 4.86 -16.50
C VAL A 114 -19.12 3.43 -16.08
N GLU A 115 -20.42 3.17 -15.91
CA GLU A 115 -20.92 1.85 -15.52
C GLU A 115 -21.51 1.08 -16.70
N CYS A 116 -21.08 -0.18 -16.85
CA CYS A 116 -21.64 -1.11 -17.84
C CYS A 116 -23.02 -1.62 -17.39
N LYS A 117 -24.10 -1.15 -18.03
CA LYS A 117 -25.49 -1.59 -17.70
C LYS A 117 -25.73 -3.10 -17.81
N LYS A 118 -24.99 -3.82 -18.64
CA LYS A 118 -25.14 -5.29 -18.80
C LYS A 118 -24.41 -6.11 -17.75
N CYS A 119 -23.33 -5.56 -17.18
CA CYS A 119 -22.39 -6.33 -16.38
C CYS A 119 -22.20 -5.77 -14.97
N LEU A 120 -22.79 -4.61 -14.64
CA LEU A 120 -22.65 -3.88 -13.38
C LEU A 120 -21.18 -3.65 -12.96
N ARG A 121 -20.24 -3.88 -13.88
CA ARG A 121 -18.83 -3.61 -13.69
C ARG A 121 -18.63 -2.14 -13.97
N ARG A 122 -18.25 -1.41 -12.93
CA ARG A 122 -17.68 -0.07 -13.05
C ARG A 122 -16.30 -0.26 -13.67
N LYS A 123 -16.16 0.13 -14.94
CA LYS A 123 -14.86 0.18 -15.57
C LYS A 123 -14.40 1.63 -15.46
N GLY A 124 -13.47 1.88 -14.54
CA GLY A 124 -12.82 3.18 -14.40
C GLY A 124 -11.92 3.40 -15.61
N TYR A 125 -12.48 3.94 -16.68
CA TYR A 125 -11.71 4.54 -17.75
C TYR A 125 -11.58 6.02 -17.42
N ARG A 126 -10.34 6.52 -17.30
CA ARG A 126 -10.13 7.96 -17.39
C ARG A 126 -10.53 8.35 -18.80
N VAL A 127 -11.58 9.14 -18.90
CA VAL A 127 -11.97 9.74 -20.17
C VAL A 127 -11.00 10.90 -20.36
N ASP A 128 -9.84 10.62 -20.97
CA ASP A 128 -8.92 11.68 -21.37
C ASP A 128 -9.69 12.54 -22.39
N GLY A 129 -9.91 13.81 -22.03
CA GLY A 129 -10.70 14.78 -22.79
C GLY A 129 -9.96 15.34 -24.00
#